data_AF-A0A4Q2YCG4-F1
#
_entry.id   AF-A0A4Q2YCG4-F1
#
_cell.length_a   1.000
_cell.length_b   1.000
_cell.length_c   1.000
_cell.angle_alpha   90.00
_cell.angle_beta   90.00
_cell.angle_gamma   90.00
#
_symmetry.space_group_name_H-M   'P 1'
#
loop_
_entity.id
_entity.type
_entity.pdbx_description
1 polymer ?
#
loop_
_entity_poly.entity_id
_entity_poly.type
_entity_poly.pdbx_seq_one_letter_code
_entity_poly.pdbx_strand_id
1 'polypeptide(L)'
;MPEAYPVPAEGRDEYRNFVFPLGLTEDKWVRSLELRPSARAVVHHVLVFLDTTGDALKRDAQDPKPGYRGIINAGQRFLVAWAPGAGALTLPPDLAWHFPKGSSLVLQTHLHPSGKAEEEASTVRVKFAPGPPPFTYTTIQLPPVFSILRGLEIPPDEKAYTIRDSFVMPVDAMAFACGAHAHMLGRRMNLTATLPDGTQRILLKISDWDFAWQEQYLYTDRIPLPKGTRLDSEIVWDNSKDNPRNPTLPPVLVQWGEQTLDEMGSTVVAVIPKNAKDNEVLGKAIEEHIADQLVDLGTGKTTGPLPHGLNRAVDLLKGAAKFLDVNHDGVIDDTERLPLRSTVIGMGIPKAMRGSSP
;
A
#
# COMPACT_ATOMS: atom_id res chain seq x y z
N MET A 1 19.43 -11.28 10.03
CA MET A 1 18.81 -12.61 9.98
C MET A 1 19.73 -13.58 10.70
N PRO A 2 19.22 -14.62 11.37
CA PRO A 2 20.07 -15.62 12.04
C PRO A 2 20.85 -16.49 11.04
N GLU A 3 20.30 -16.68 9.85
CA GLU A 3 20.90 -17.42 8.73
C GLU A 3 20.74 -16.61 7.44
N ALA A 4 21.67 -16.75 6.49
CA ALA A 4 21.57 -16.12 5.18
C ALA A 4 20.60 -16.88 4.27
N TYR A 5 19.92 -16.16 3.39
CA TYR A 5 19.05 -16.72 2.37
C TYR A 5 19.77 -16.72 1.01
N PRO A 6 19.96 -17.89 0.37
CA PRO A 6 20.63 -17.97 -0.92
C PRO A 6 19.71 -17.47 -2.03
N VAL A 7 20.19 -16.50 -2.80
CA VAL A 7 19.51 -15.95 -3.98
C VAL A 7 20.23 -16.44 -5.24
N PRO A 8 19.54 -17.14 -6.16
CA PRO A 8 20.16 -17.65 -7.37
C PRO A 8 20.61 -16.52 -8.30
N ALA A 9 21.57 -16.80 -9.19
CA ALA A 9 22.04 -15.86 -10.18
C ALA A 9 20.97 -15.46 -11.21
N GLU A 10 20.13 -16.42 -11.58
CA GLU A 10 19.09 -16.28 -12.59
C GLU A 10 17.77 -16.87 -12.07
N GLY A 11 16.67 -16.44 -12.68
CA GLY A 11 15.35 -16.96 -12.37
C GLY A 11 14.30 -15.86 -12.32
N ARG A 12 13.11 -16.25 -11.86
CA ARG A 12 12.03 -15.31 -11.58
C ARG A 12 12.27 -14.61 -10.25
N ASP A 13 11.63 -13.46 -10.10
CA ASP A 13 11.55 -12.76 -8.82
C ASP A 13 10.99 -13.66 -7.72
N GLU A 14 11.53 -13.52 -6.51
CA GLU A 14 11.04 -14.20 -5.32
C GLU A 14 10.60 -13.20 -4.26
N TYR A 15 9.41 -13.42 -3.71
CA TYR A 15 8.93 -12.70 -2.54
C TYR A 15 9.10 -13.59 -1.30
N ARG A 16 9.97 -13.14 -0.39
CA ARG A 16 10.35 -13.87 0.81
C ARG A 16 10.10 -13.03 2.06
N ASN A 17 9.38 -13.57 3.03
CA ASN A 17 9.06 -12.89 4.29
C ASN A 17 10.05 -13.34 5.36
N PHE A 18 11.03 -12.51 5.70
CA PHE A 18 11.96 -12.79 6.78
C PHE A 18 11.40 -12.30 8.11
N VAL A 19 11.37 -13.17 9.12
CA VAL A 19 10.75 -12.87 10.42
C VAL A 19 11.82 -12.53 11.46
N PHE A 20 11.60 -11.44 12.18
CA PHE A 20 12.50 -10.91 13.20
C PHE A 20 11.74 -10.80 14.53
N PRO A 21 11.79 -11.82 15.39
CA PRO A 21 11.28 -11.73 16.75
C PRO A 21 12.01 -10.60 17.47
N LEU A 22 11.26 -9.64 18.01
CA LEU A 22 11.88 -8.47 18.64
C LEU A 22 12.36 -8.75 20.07
N GLY A 23 11.92 -9.85 20.68
CA GLY A 23 12.30 -10.23 22.05
C GLY A 23 11.84 -9.22 23.11
N LEU A 24 10.85 -8.38 22.80
CA LEU A 24 10.36 -7.35 23.72
C LEU A 24 9.66 -7.99 24.92
N THR A 25 10.16 -7.70 26.12
CA THR A 25 9.57 -8.13 27.40
C THR A 25 8.41 -7.23 27.86
N GLU A 26 8.30 -6.04 27.29
CA GLU A 26 7.25 -5.05 27.52
C GLU A 26 6.97 -4.27 26.23
N ASP A 27 5.86 -3.55 26.19
CA ASP A 27 5.52 -2.70 25.05
C ASP A 27 6.56 -1.58 24.87
N LYS A 28 6.97 -1.34 23.63
CA LYS A 28 7.92 -0.29 23.28
C LYS A 28 7.34 0.65 22.23
N TRP A 29 7.86 1.87 22.23
CA TRP A 29 7.59 2.85 21.20
C TRP A 29 8.82 2.96 20.31
N VAL A 30 8.64 2.87 18.99
CA VAL A 30 9.73 2.88 18.01
C VAL A 30 9.64 4.12 17.15
N ARG A 31 10.74 4.85 17.05
CA ARG A 31 10.83 6.09 16.25
C ARG A 31 11.48 5.87 14.90
N SER A 32 12.39 4.92 14.80
CA SER A 32 13.11 4.69 13.55
C SER A 32 13.39 3.21 13.32
N LEU A 33 13.28 2.83 12.06
CA LEU A 33 13.69 1.55 11.50
C LEU A 33 14.72 1.84 10.41
N GLU A 34 15.86 1.17 10.48
CA GLU A 34 16.89 1.22 9.44
C GLU A 34 17.13 -0.21 8.94
N LEU A 35 16.71 -0.49 7.71
CA LEU A 35 16.95 -1.75 7.04
C LEU A 35 18.32 -1.71 6.36
N ARG A 36 19.08 -2.80 6.50
CA ARG A 36 20.41 -2.96 5.92
C ARG A 36 20.51 -4.34 5.27
N PRO A 37 20.15 -4.46 3.98
CA PRO A 37 20.39 -5.68 3.23
C PRO A 37 21.87 -5.92 3.02
N SER A 38 22.30 -7.19 3.04
CA SER A 38 23.69 -7.56 2.73
C SER A 38 23.90 -7.68 1.22
N ALA A 39 22.91 -8.22 0.50
CA ALA A 39 22.94 -8.43 -0.93
C ALA A 39 22.11 -7.37 -1.67
N ARG A 40 22.52 -6.10 -1.54
CA ARG A 40 21.80 -4.94 -2.11
C ARG A 40 21.52 -5.04 -3.61
N ALA A 41 22.34 -5.80 -4.36
CA ALA A 41 22.18 -5.99 -5.79
C ALA A 41 20.94 -6.83 -6.16
N VAL A 42 20.45 -7.67 -5.24
CA VAL A 42 19.29 -8.53 -5.47
C VAL A 42 18.06 -8.14 -4.66
N VAL A 43 18.19 -7.27 -3.65
CA VAL A 43 17.03 -6.76 -2.90
C VAL A 43 16.43 -5.56 -3.63
N HIS A 44 15.31 -5.79 -4.32
CA HIS A 44 14.63 -4.77 -5.10
C HIS A 44 13.79 -3.82 -4.24
N HIS A 45 13.03 -4.35 -3.27
CA HIS A 45 12.40 -3.55 -2.21
C HIS A 45 12.03 -4.45 -1.03
N VAL A 46 11.73 -3.83 0.12
CA VAL A 46 11.24 -4.52 1.32
C VAL A 46 10.04 -3.78 1.89
N LEU A 47 8.95 -4.49 2.09
CA LEU A 47 7.81 -4.02 2.87
C LEU A 47 7.95 -4.54 4.31
N VAL A 48 7.95 -3.63 5.28
CA VAL A 48 8.11 -3.95 6.69
C VAL A 48 6.75 -3.95 7.36
N PHE A 49 6.40 -5.08 7.96
CA PHE A 49 5.17 -5.26 8.72
C PHE A 49 5.48 -5.56 10.18
N LEU A 50 4.52 -5.26 11.06
CA LEU A 50 4.49 -5.71 12.44
C LEU A 50 3.48 -6.85 12.58
N ASP A 51 3.96 -8.01 13.04
CA ASP A 51 3.12 -9.15 13.42
C ASP A 51 2.96 -9.18 14.94
N THR A 52 1.71 -9.11 15.41
CA THR A 52 1.33 -9.24 16.82
C THR A 52 0.60 -10.53 17.12
N THR A 53 0.34 -11.39 16.11
CA THR A 53 -0.41 -12.65 16.27
C THR A 53 0.53 -13.86 16.44
N GLY A 54 1.78 -13.72 16.00
CA GLY A 54 2.77 -14.79 15.98
C GLY A 54 2.57 -15.77 14.82
N ASP A 55 1.70 -15.45 13.87
CA ASP A 55 1.47 -16.30 12.71
C ASP A 55 2.65 -16.30 11.74
N ALA A 56 3.40 -15.20 11.65
CA ALA A 56 4.62 -15.13 10.85
C ALA A 56 5.65 -16.15 11.35
N LEU A 57 5.84 -16.21 12.67
CA LEU A 57 6.74 -17.17 13.32
C LEU A 57 6.33 -18.62 13.06
N LYS A 58 5.03 -18.93 13.09
CA LYS A 58 4.54 -20.28 12.77
C LYS A 58 4.81 -20.67 11.33
N ARG A 59 4.65 -19.74 10.38
CA ARG A 59 4.93 -19.98 8.95
C ARG A 59 6.41 -20.14 8.67
N ASP A 60 7.23 -19.28 9.27
CA ASP A 60 8.70 -19.36 9.22
C ASP A 60 9.17 -20.74 9.70
N ALA A 61 8.67 -21.22 10.85
CA ALA A 61 9.01 -22.54 11.39
C ALA A 61 8.55 -23.73 10.52
N GLN A 62 7.64 -23.54 9.56
CA GLN A 62 7.15 -24.57 8.65
C GLN A 62 7.95 -24.63 7.34
N ASP A 63 8.70 -23.58 7.01
CA ASP A 63 9.51 -23.52 5.81
C ASP A 63 10.94 -23.97 6.15
N PRO A 64 11.56 -24.87 5.35
CA PRO A 64 12.90 -25.36 5.62
C PRO A 64 14.01 -24.33 5.36
N LYS A 65 13.69 -23.20 4.73
CA LYS A 65 14.63 -22.10 4.46
C LYS A 65 14.28 -20.89 5.35
N PRO A 66 15.20 -19.93 5.58
CA PRO A 66 14.89 -18.71 6.33
C PRO A 66 13.70 -17.93 5.75
N GLY A 67 12.73 -17.56 6.58
CA GLY A 67 11.50 -16.87 6.16
C GLY A 67 10.43 -17.80 5.60
N TYR A 68 9.39 -17.24 5.00
CA TYR A 68 8.38 -18.00 4.24
C TYR A 68 7.99 -17.29 2.94
N ARG A 69 7.56 -18.06 1.94
CA ARG A 69 7.12 -17.49 0.65
C ARG A 69 5.79 -16.75 0.77
N GLY A 70 5.65 -15.70 -0.02
CA GLY A 70 4.37 -15.04 -0.24
C GLY A 70 4.45 -13.51 -0.19
N ILE A 71 3.37 -12.91 -0.63
CA ILE A 71 3.21 -11.46 -0.86
C ILE A 71 2.07 -10.86 -0.02
N ILE A 72 1.16 -11.69 0.50
CA ILE A 72 0.03 -11.23 1.30
C ILE A 72 0.25 -11.59 2.76
N ASN A 73 0.45 -10.56 3.56
CA ASN A 73 0.61 -10.63 5.01
C ASN A 73 -0.70 -10.24 5.71
N ALA A 74 -1.73 -11.08 5.53
CA ALA A 74 -3.04 -10.84 6.14
C ALA A 74 -2.95 -10.83 7.68
N GLY A 75 -3.43 -9.74 8.29
CA GLY A 75 -3.44 -9.58 9.75
C GLY A 75 -2.15 -8.98 10.32
N GLN A 76 -1.19 -8.61 9.48
CA GLN A 76 0.01 -7.87 9.90
C GLN A 76 -0.16 -6.39 9.53
N ARG A 77 0.42 -5.51 10.35
CA ARG A 77 0.30 -4.06 10.18
C ARG A 77 1.46 -3.53 9.35
N PHE A 78 1.18 -2.93 8.20
CA PHE A 78 2.22 -2.27 7.39
C PHE A 78 2.82 -1.09 8.16
N LEU A 79 4.14 -0.97 8.15
CA LEU A 79 4.85 0.13 8.79
C LEU A 79 5.49 1.05 7.74
N VAL A 80 6.27 0.47 6.83
CA VAL A 80 7.10 1.22 5.88
C VAL A 80 7.50 0.35 4.69
N ALA A 81 7.68 0.99 3.53
CA ALA A 81 8.36 0.44 2.37
C ALA A 81 9.81 0.97 2.31
N TRP A 82 10.76 0.10 2.02
CA TRP A 82 12.16 0.42 1.78
C TRP A 82 12.53 0.01 0.35
N ALA A 83 13.30 0.85 -0.34
CA ALA A 83 13.90 0.53 -1.64
C ALA A 83 15.39 0.90 -1.61
N PRO A 84 16.22 0.33 -2.50
CA PRO A 84 17.63 0.68 -2.64
C PRO A 84 17.86 2.20 -2.67
N GLY A 85 18.79 2.67 -1.85
CA GLY A 85 19.07 4.11 -1.67
C GLY A 85 18.36 4.73 -0.47
N ALA A 86 17.27 4.14 0.02
CA ALA A 86 16.58 4.65 1.21
C ALA A 86 17.44 4.48 2.48
N GLY A 87 17.53 5.55 3.25
CA GLY A 87 18.19 5.58 4.55
C GLY A 87 17.31 5.01 5.68
N ALA A 88 17.64 5.38 6.91
CA ALA A 88 16.79 5.06 8.07
C ALA A 88 15.46 5.83 7.96
N LEU A 89 14.32 5.12 7.95
CA LEU A 89 13.04 5.80 8.13
C LEU A 89 12.98 6.28 9.58
N THR A 90 12.87 7.59 9.76
CA THR A 90 12.78 8.22 11.08
C THR A 90 11.52 9.06 11.15
N LEU A 91 10.59 8.68 12.03
CA LEU A 91 9.41 9.49 12.29
C LEU A 91 9.79 10.82 12.98
N PRO A 92 8.98 11.87 12.76
CA PRO A 92 9.04 13.09 13.56
C PRO A 92 9.12 12.82 15.07
N PRO A 93 9.80 13.67 15.87
CA PRO A 93 10.04 13.42 17.30
C PRO A 93 8.80 13.16 18.16
N ASP A 94 7.64 13.63 17.72
CA ASP A 94 6.34 13.58 18.37
C ASP A 94 5.44 12.45 17.83
N LEU A 95 6.00 11.55 17.02
CA LEU A 95 5.39 10.33 16.51
C LEU A 95 6.25 9.11 16.85
N ALA A 96 5.59 7.96 17.01
CA ALA A 96 6.24 6.66 17.17
C ALA A 96 5.25 5.55 16.83
N TRP A 97 5.78 4.40 16.40
CA TRP A 97 5.01 3.17 16.31
C TRP A 97 4.93 2.47 17.67
N HIS A 98 3.74 1.99 18.02
CA HIS A 98 3.57 1.09 19.17
C HIS A 98 3.94 -0.34 18.79
N PHE A 99 4.93 -0.92 19.45
CA PHE A 99 5.39 -2.31 19.27
C PHE A 99 5.04 -3.09 20.54
N PRO A 100 3.97 -3.91 20.53
CA PRO A 100 3.58 -4.70 21.69
C PRO A 100 4.65 -5.72 22.08
N LYS A 101 4.66 -6.12 23.36
CA LYS A 101 5.48 -7.24 23.83
C LYS A 101 5.23 -8.50 22.98
N GLY A 102 6.29 -9.27 22.70
CA GLY A 102 6.19 -10.50 21.89
C GLY A 102 5.91 -10.31 20.40
N SER A 103 5.85 -9.07 19.89
CA SER A 103 5.69 -8.82 18.46
C SER A 103 6.95 -9.16 17.65
N SER A 104 6.76 -9.39 16.36
CA SER A 104 7.84 -9.63 15.39
C SER A 104 7.75 -8.64 14.25
N LEU A 105 8.89 -8.23 13.70
CA LEU A 105 8.92 -7.59 12.40
C LEU A 105 8.92 -8.66 11.30
N VAL A 106 8.21 -8.37 10.21
CA VAL A 106 8.19 -9.21 9.00
C VAL A 106 8.66 -8.37 7.85
N LEU A 107 9.76 -8.78 7.23
CA LEU A 107 10.36 -8.11 6.08
C LEU A 107 9.97 -8.90 4.84
N GLN A 108 8.92 -8.47 4.18
CA GLN A 108 8.57 -8.98 2.86
C GLN A 108 9.54 -8.40 1.84
N THR A 109 10.49 -9.22 1.44
CA THR A 109 11.61 -8.85 0.59
C THR A 109 11.33 -9.34 -0.82
N HIS A 110 11.31 -8.40 -1.76
CA HIS A 110 11.28 -8.69 -3.18
C HIS A 110 12.73 -8.88 -3.67
N LEU A 111 13.07 -10.11 -4.01
CA LEU A 111 14.37 -10.52 -4.51
C LEU A 111 14.33 -10.62 -6.03
N HIS A 112 15.16 -9.84 -6.70
CA HIS A 112 15.36 -9.82 -8.15
C HIS A 112 16.77 -10.35 -8.48
N PRO A 113 16.91 -11.55 -9.07
CA PRO A 113 18.21 -12.09 -9.48
C PRO A 113 18.99 -11.11 -10.37
N SER A 114 20.28 -10.92 -10.08
CA SER A 114 21.11 -9.89 -10.74
C SER A 114 22.10 -10.44 -11.78
N GLY A 115 22.01 -11.74 -12.11
CA GLY A 115 23.01 -12.45 -12.91
C GLY A 115 24.17 -13.02 -12.08
N LYS A 116 24.18 -12.79 -10.76
CA LYS A 116 25.16 -13.33 -9.82
C LYS A 116 24.45 -13.90 -8.59
N ALA A 117 24.87 -15.09 -8.16
CA ALA A 117 24.35 -15.68 -6.94
C ALA A 117 24.84 -14.87 -5.72
N GLU A 118 23.93 -14.59 -4.79
CA GLU A 118 24.18 -13.74 -3.63
C GLU A 118 23.58 -14.37 -2.35
N GLU A 119 24.07 -13.93 -1.20
CA GLU A 119 23.60 -14.36 0.12
C GLU A 119 22.96 -13.18 0.87
N GLU A 120 21.65 -13.23 1.07
CA GLU A 120 20.90 -12.17 1.74
C GLU A 120 20.77 -12.43 3.24
N ALA A 121 21.27 -11.52 4.06
CA ALA A 121 21.36 -11.63 5.51
C ALA A 121 21.03 -10.28 6.18
N SER A 122 19.91 -9.67 5.77
CA SER A 122 19.42 -8.37 6.24
C SER A 122 19.50 -8.18 7.74
N THR A 123 19.93 -6.99 8.15
CA THR A 123 19.84 -6.52 9.54
C THR A 123 18.86 -5.35 9.64
N VAL A 124 18.15 -5.27 10.77
CA VAL A 124 17.26 -4.15 11.08
C VAL A 124 17.78 -3.49 12.35
N ARG A 125 18.01 -2.19 12.29
CA ARG A 125 18.26 -1.38 13.49
C ARG A 125 16.96 -0.70 13.90
N VAL A 126 16.61 -0.87 15.17
CA VAL A 126 15.43 -0.27 15.79
C VAL A 126 15.89 0.82 16.75
N LYS A 127 15.33 2.03 16.63
CA LYS A 127 15.54 3.12 17.60
C LYS A 127 14.26 3.35 18.39
N PHE A 128 14.30 3.07 19.69
CA PHE A 128 13.17 3.30 20.59
C PHE A 128 12.97 4.80 20.87
N ALA A 129 11.71 5.18 21.05
CA ALA A 129 11.28 6.45 21.61
C ALA A 129 11.26 6.34 23.16
N PRO A 130 11.42 7.46 23.90
CA PRO A 130 11.43 7.44 25.36
C PRO A 130 10.08 7.07 25.99
N GLY A 131 8.98 7.14 25.23
CA GLY A 131 7.63 6.87 25.72
C GLY A 131 6.58 7.02 24.61
N PRO A 132 5.29 6.97 24.97
CA PRO A 132 4.20 7.15 24.01
C PRO A 132 4.29 8.53 23.33
N PRO A 133 4.03 8.60 22.02
CA PRO A 133 4.02 9.87 21.31
C PRO A 133 2.78 10.69 21.71
N PRO A 134 2.88 12.03 21.71
CA PRO A 134 1.72 12.89 21.93
C PRO A 134 0.69 12.81 20.80
N PHE A 135 1.09 12.33 19.61
CA PHE A 135 0.22 12.18 18.46
C PHE A 135 0.33 10.79 17.84
N THR A 136 -0.78 10.33 17.26
CA THR A 136 -0.81 9.19 16.34
C THR A 136 -1.03 9.71 14.92
N TYR A 137 -0.78 8.86 13.94
CA TYR A 137 -0.99 9.22 12.54
C TYR A 137 -1.67 8.06 11.82
N THR A 138 -2.21 8.36 10.65
CA THR A 138 -2.74 7.37 9.71
C THR A 138 -2.27 7.70 8.29
N THR A 139 -2.41 6.74 7.39
CA THR A 139 -2.05 6.89 5.98
C THR A 139 -3.30 6.77 5.11
N ILE A 140 -3.47 7.71 4.20
CA ILE A 140 -4.49 7.67 3.16
C ILE A 140 -3.80 7.28 1.87
N GLN A 141 -4.18 6.11 1.32
CA GLN A 141 -3.66 5.58 0.06
C GLN A 141 -4.71 5.73 -1.04
N LEU A 142 -4.34 6.35 -2.16
CA LEU A 142 -5.26 6.66 -3.26
C LEU A 142 -4.64 6.28 -4.61
N PRO A 143 -5.26 5.36 -5.38
CA PRO A 143 -6.36 4.49 -4.97
C PRO A 143 -5.94 3.51 -3.85
N PRO A 144 -6.85 3.10 -2.95
CA PRO A 144 -6.56 2.14 -1.90
C PRO A 144 -5.99 0.83 -2.43
N VAL A 145 -5.11 0.22 -1.65
CA VAL A 145 -4.55 -1.11 -1.90
C VAL A 145 -3.98 -1.19 -3.32
N PHE A 146 -3.21 -0.17 -3.71
CA PHE A 146 -2.47 -0.12 -4.97
C PHE A 146 -3.32 -0.30 -6.23
N SER A 147 -4.50 0.30 -6.28
CA SER A 147 -5.43 0.22 -7.42
C SER A 147 -6.02 -1.18 -7.69
N ILE A 148 -5.91 -2.11 -6.75
CA ILE A 148 -6.45 -3.48 -6.89
C ILE A 148 -7.96 -3.50 -7.19
N LEU A 149 -8.70 -2.49 -6.72
CA LEU A 149 -10.13 -2.35 -6.89
C LEU A 149 -10.53 -1.48 -8.10
N ARG A 150 -9.56 -1.07 -8.92
CA ARG A 150 -9.77 -0.13 -10.03
C ARG A 150 -9.82 -0.79 -11.40
N GLY A 151 -9.74 -2.12 -11.46
CA GLY A 151 -9.80 -2.88 -12.71
C GLY A 151 -8.63 -2.55 -13.64
N LEU A 152 -7.44 -2.32 -13.08
CA LEU A 152 -6.25 -1.92 -13.83
C LEU A 152 -5.94 -2.95 -14.92
N GLU A 153 -6.05 -2.51 -16.17
CA GLU A 153 -5.82 -3.28 -17.38
C GLU A 153 -5.35 -2.32 -18.48
N ILE A 154 -4.06 -2.31 -18.75
CA ILE A 154 -3.37 -1.37 -19.63
C ILE A 154 -3.15 -2.03 -20.99
N PRO A 155 -3.82 -1.58 -22.06
CA PRO A 155 -3.65 -2.13 -23.39
C PRO A 155 -2.22 -1.98 -23.92
N PRO A 156 -1.76 -2.86 -24.83
CA PRO A 156 -0.51 -2.63 -25.55
C PRO A 156 -0.59 -1.33 -26.36
N ASP A 157 0.53 -0.61 -26.47
CA ASP A 157 0.64 0.66 -27.18
C ASP A 157 -0.15 1.85 -26.60
N GLU A 158 -0.74 1.69 -25.40
CA GLU A 158 -1.37 2.80 -24.67
C GLU A 158 -0.31 3.74 -24.07
N LYS A 159 -0.29 5.00 -24.50
CA LYS A 159 0.72 6.00 -24.10
C LYS A 159 0.43 6.69 -22.78
N ALA A 160 -0.84 6.71 -22.35
CA ALA A 160 -1.25 7.47 -21.18
C ALA A 160 -2.49 6.85 -20.51
N TYR A 161 -2.38 5.59 -20.08
CA TYR A 161 -3.42 4.99 -19.25
C TYR A 161 -3.46 5.70 -17.91
N THR A 162 -4.63 6.17 -17.47
CA THR A 162 -4.75 7.03 -16.29
C THR A 162 -5.81 6.52 -15.32
N ILE A 163 -5.43 6.33 -14.06
CA ILE A 163 -6.38 6.12 -12.95
C ILE A 163 -6.38 7.36 -12.06
N ARG A 164 -7.59 7.76 -11.64
CA ARG A 164 -7.81 8.85 -10.70
C ARG A 164 -8.66 8.39 -9.53
N ASP A 165 -8.39 8.94 -8.36
CA ASP A 165 -9.18 8.72 -7.16
C ASP A 165 -9.20 9.98 -6.29
N SER A 166 -10.27 10.14 -5.51
CA SER A 166 -10.44 11.31 -4.66
C SER A 166 -10.97 10.91 -3.29
N PHE A 167 -10.54 11.63 -2.26
CA PHE A 167 -10.97 11.41 -0.88
C PHE A 167 -11.19 12.75 -0.17
N VAL A 168 -12.29 12.91 0.54
CA VAL A 168 -12.58 14.14 1.29
C VAL A 168 -12.28 13.92 2.76
N MET A 169 -11.44 14.78 3.34
CA MET A 169 -11.04 14.70 4.74
C MET A 169 -12.27 14.87 5.67
N PRO A 170 -12.60 13.86 6.50
CA PRO A 170 -13.75 13.93 7.40
C PRO A 170 -13.48 14.75 8.67
N VAL A 171 -12.21 15.05 8.93
CA VAL A 171 -11.67 15.68 10.14
C VAL A 171 -10.53 16.63 9.79
N ASP A 172 -10.20 17.55 10.69
CA ASP A 172 -8.99 18.36 10.59
C ASP A 172 -7.74 17.49 10.82
N ALA A 173 -6.76 17.59 9.93
CA ALA A 173 -5.50 16.89 10.07
C ALA A 173 -4.31 17.71 9.56
N MET A 174 -3.11 17.21 9.84
CA MET A 174 -1.85 17.77 9.35
C MET A 174 -1.11 16.69 8.56
N ALA A 175 -0.87 16.91 7.27
CA ALA A 175 -0.01 16.02 6.49
C ALA A 175 1.46 16.24 6.85
N PHE A 176 2.21 15.15 7.05
CA PHE A 176 3.63 15.23 7.43
C PHE A 176 4.55 14.41 6.50
N ALA A 177 4.00 13.48 5.73
CA ALA A 177 4.75 12.73 4.73
C ALA A 177 3.87 12.37 3.53
N CYS A 178 4.52 12.05 2.41
CA CYS A 178 3.88 11.49 1.22
C CYS A 178 4.79 10.47 0.53
N GLY A 179 4.22 9.72 -0.40
CA GLY A 179 4.95 8.77 -1.23
C GLY A 179 4.08 8.28 -2.37
N ALA A 180 4.66 7.49 -3.26
CA ALA A 180 3.93 6.83 -4.32
C ALA A 180 4.58 5.49 -4.65
N HIS A 181 3.83 4.67 -5.36
CA HIS A 181 4.26 3.37 -5.84
C HIS A 181 3.58 3.07 -7.17
N ALA A 182 4.35 2.59 -8.14
CA ALA A 182 3.90 1.95 -9.36
C ALA A 182 5.00 1.00 -9.86
N HIS A 183 4.69 0.08 -10.78
CA HIS A 183 5.72 -0.76 -11.39
C HIS A 183 6.39 -0.05 -12.60
N MET A 184 6.90 -0.84 -13.55
CA MET A 184 7.81 -0.43 -14.62
C MET A 184 7.21 0.56 -15.63
N LEU A 185 5.89 0.48 -15.87
CA LEU A 185 5.17 1.32 -16.82
C LEU A 185 4.71 2.65 -16.20
N GLY A 186 4.78 2.79 -14.88
CA GLY A 186 4.45 4.04 -14.19
C GLY A 186 5.25 5.22 -14.76
N ARG A 187 4.58 6.35 -15.01
CA ARG A 187 5.19 7.53 -15.65
C ARG A 187 5.02 8.81 -14.85
N ARG A 188 3.79 9.09 -14.38
CA ARG A 188 3.50 10.31 -13.61
C ARG A 188 2.56 10.00 -12.48
N MET A 189 2.81 10.62 -11.33
CA MET A 189 1.95 10.49 -10.14
C MET A 189 1.83 11.83 -9.43
N ASN A 190 0.60 12.26 -9.20
CA ASN A 190 0.29 13.52 -8.54
C ASN A 190 -0.68 13.27 -7.39
N LEU A 191 -0.46 13.98 -6.28
CA LEU A 191 -1.40 14.10 -5.18
C LEU A 191 -1.62 15.58 -4.88
N THR A 192 -2.85 16.05 -5.02
CA THR A 192 -3.22 17.46 -4.79
C THR A 192 -4.27 17.54 -3.69
N ALA A 193 -4.21 18.57 -2.86
CA ALA A 193 -5.23 18.93 -1.88
C ALA A 193 -5.92 20.22 -2.30
N THR A 194 -7.25 20.21 -2.44
CA THR A 194 -8.08 21.39 -2.59
C THR A 194 -8.78 21.66 -1.26
N LEU A 195 -8.41 22.75 -0.60
CA LEU A 195 -8.94 23.16 0.70
C LEU A 195 -10.39 23.65 0.58
N PRO A 196 -11.15 23.76 1.69
CA PRO A 196 -12.54 24.22 1.67
C PRO A 196 -12.75 25.63 1.10
N ASP A 197 -11.72 26.48 1.14
CA ASP A 197 -11.71 27.83 0.56
C ASP A 197 -11.40 27.84 -0.95
N GLY A 198 -11.16 26.67 -1.55
CA GLY A 198 -10.77 26.49 -2.94
C GLY A 198 -9.25 26.57 -3.17
N THR A 199 -8.44 26.85 -2.14
CA THR A 199 -7.00 26.91 -2.25
C THR A 199 -6.43 25.53 -2.61
N GLN A 200 -5.59 25.45 -3.65
CA GLN A 200 -4.90 24.22 -4.03
C GLN A 200 -3.48 24.13 -3.44
N ARG A 201 -3.10 22.92 -3.07
CA ARG A 201 -1.76 22.54 -2.58
C ARG A 201 -1.32 21.26 -3.27
N ILE A 202 -0.14 21.27 -3.86
CA ILE A 202 0.49 20.04 -4.37
C ILE A 202 1.15 19.34 -3.18
N LEU A 203 0.69 18.12 -2.89
CA LEU A 203 1.23 17.26 -1.83
C LEU A 203 2.35 16.36 -2.37
N LEU A 204 2.18 15.83 -3.58
CA LEU A 204 3.19 15.06 -4.28
C LEU A 204 3.12 15.36 -5.78
N LYS A 205 4.28 15.50 -6.42
CA LYS A 205 4.39 15.62 -7.88
C LYS A 205 5.61 14.86 -8.37
N ILE A 206 5.35 13.73 -9.03
CA ILE A 206 6.35 12.93 -9.72
C ILE A 206 6.09 13.05 -11.21
N SER A 207 6.99 13.73 -11.91
CA SER A 207 6.83 14.04 -13.35
C SER A 207 7.45 12.98 -14.27
N ASP A 208 8.35 12.15 -13.73
CA ASP A 208 8.95 11.00 -14.39
C ASP A 208 9.23 9.94 -13.32
N TRP A 209 8.29 9.00 -13.14
CA TRP A 209 8.43 7.92 -12.17
C TRP A 209 9.59 7.00 -12.57
N ASP A 210 10.43 6.67 -11.58
CA ASP A 210 11.47 5.67 -11.70
C ASP A 210 11.14 4.54 -10.73
N PHE A 211 10.93 3.34 -11.26
CA PHE A 211 10.64 2.14 -10.47
C PHE A 211 11.72 1.85 -9.43
N ALA A 212 12.97 2.25 -9.66
CA ALA A 212 14.05 2.11 -8.70
C ALA A 212 14.02 3.16 -7.57
N TRP A 213 13.22 4.23 -7.70
CA TRP A 213 13.12 5.32 -6.73
C TRP A 213 11.75 5.38 -6.05
N GLN A 214 11.57 4.57 -5.01
CA GLN A 214 10.31 4.45 -4.26
C GLN A 214 10.39 5.02 -2.84
N GLU A 215 11.09 6.14 -2.67
CA GLU A 215 11.30 6.75 -1.35
C GLU A 215 10.03 7.42 -0.81
N GLN A 216 9.88 7.43 0.51
CA GLN A 216 8.89 8.24 1.21
C GLN A 216 9.48 9.60 1.58
N TYR A 217 8.74 10.67 1.34
CA TYR A 217 9.18 12.04 1.59
C TYR A 217 8.52 12.60 2.84
N LEU A 218 9.32 13.20 3.72
CA LEU A 218 8.82 14.02 4.84
C LEU A 218 8.71 15.47 4.38
N TYR A 219 7.61 16.14 4.69
CA TYR A 219 7.52 17.58 4.44
C TYR A 219 8.41 18.34 5.42
N THR A 220 9.01 19.44 4.96
CA THR A 220 9.75 20.37 5.82
C THR A 220 8.86 20.92 6.92
N ASP A 221 7.65 21.37 6.53
CA ASP A 221 6.61 21.82 7.43
C ASP A 221 5.35 20.97 7.23
N ARG A 222 4.61 20.71 8.30
CA ARG A 222 3.34 20.01 8.21
C ARG A 222 2.31 20.86 7.45
N ILE A 223 1.58 20.22 6.54
CA ILE A 223 0.59 20.90 5.69
C ILE A 223 -0.80 20.75 6.34
N PRO A 224 -1.50 21.85 6.68
CA PRO A 224 -2.86 21.77 7.19
C PRO A 224 -3.82 21.23 6.14
N LEU A 225 -4.60 20.23 6.53
CA LEU A 225 -5.72 19.66 5.76
C LEU A 225 -6.98 19.79 6.62
N PRO A 226 -7.66 20.96 6.61
CA PRO A 226 -8.93 21.13 7.31
C PRO A 226 -9.97 20.11 6.85
N LYS A 227 -10.94 19.81 7.72
CA LYS A 227 -12.13 19.03 7.35
C LYS A 227 -12.76 19.60 6.07
N GLY A 228 -13.12 18.72 5.14
CA GLY A 228 -13.66 19.10 3.83
C GLY A 228 -12.59 19.31 2.76
N THR A 229 -11.29 19.23 3.09
CA THR A 229 -10.23 19.21 2.07
C THR A 229 -10.41 17.99 1.17
N ARG A 230 -10.44 18.22 -0.15
CA ARG A 230 -10.48 17.16 -1.17
C ARG A 230 -9.07 16.80 -1.62
N LEU A 231 -8.69 15.56 -1.41
CA LEU A 231 -7.48 14.95 -1.94
C LEU A 231 -7.76 14.35 -3.32
N ASP A 232 -6.86 14.56 -4.26
CA ASP A 232 -6.94 14.09 -5.64
C ASP A 232 -5.65 13.39 -6.04
N SER A 233 -5.76 12.09 -6.32
CA SER A 233 -4.67 11.26 -6.84
C SER A 233 -4.85 11.05 -8.34
N GLU A 234 -3.75 11.18 -9.09
CA GLU A 234 -3.67 10.83 -10.50
C GLU A 234 -2.41 10.00 -10.74
N ILE A 235 -2.57 8.87 -11.42
CA ILE A 235 -1.49 7.95 -11.76
C ILE A 235 -1.59 7.67 -13.26
N VAL A 236 -0.46 7.83 -13.97
CA VAL A 236 -0.37 7.64 -15.42
C VAL A 236 0.69 6.59 -15.72
N TRP A 237 0.34 5.63 -16.57
CA TRP A 237 1.22 4.61 -17.12
C TRP A 237 1.42 4.77 -18.64
N ASP A 238 2.58 4.35 -19.13
CA ASP A 238 2.94 4.34 -20.55
C ASP A 238 3.37 2.92 -20.96
N ASN A 239 2.46 2.18 -21.60
CA ASN A 239 2.69 0.86 -22.16
C ASN A 239 3.00 0.90 -23.67
N SER A 240 3.52 2.04 -24.15
CA SER A 240 3.89 2.16 -25.55
C SER A 240 5.26 1.59 -25.86
N LYS A 241 5.45 1.17 -27.11
CA LYS A 241 6.78 0.79 -27.63
C LYS A 241 7.81 1.92 -27.59
N ASP A 242 7.35 3.17 -27.44
CA ASP A 242 8.20 4.35 -27.35
C ASP A 242 8.71 4.57 -25.91
N ASN A 243 8.14 3.88 -24.91
CA ASN A 243 8.64 3.90 -23.53
C ASN A 243 9.90 3.01 -23.42
N PRO A 244 11.11 3.60 -23.23
CA PRO A 244 12.34 2.83 -23.13
C PRO A 244 12.41 1.97 -21.85
N ARG A 245 11.54 2.21 -20.86
CA ARG A 245 11.42 1.42 -19.64
C ARG A 245 10.37 0.31 -19.74
N ASN A 246 9.67 0.16 -20.87
CA ASN A 246 8.76 -0.96 -21.06
C ASN A 246 9.57 -2.27 -21.10
N PRO A 247 9.33 -3.23 -20.18
CA PRO A 247 10.10 -4.47 -20.12
C PRO A 247 9.72 -5.45 -21.24
N THR A 248 8.72 -5.13 -22.07
CA THR A 248 8.22 -5.98 -23.16
C THR A 248 8.27 -5.24 -24.50
N LEU A 249 8.83 -5.90 -25.52
CA LEU A 249 8.89 -5.38 -26.89
C LEU A 249 8.64 -6.54 -27.88
N PRO A 250 7.50 -6.55 -28.61
CA PRO A 250 6.43 -5.56 -28.60
C PRO A 250 5.66 -5.50 -27.27
N PRO A 251 5.01 -4.36 -26.93
CA PRO A 251 4.18 -4.26 -25.74
C PRO A 251 3.06 -5.30 -25.71
N VAL A 252 2.73 -5.78 -24.52
CA VAL A 252 1.62 -6.72 -24.25
C VAL A 252 0.58 -6.09 -23.33
N LEU A 253 -0.59 -6.71 -23.23
CA LEU A 253 -1.57 -6.34 -22.21
C LEU A 253 -0.96 -6.52 -20.81
N VAL A 254 -1.06 -5.49 -19.97
CA VAL A 254 -0.59 -5.54 -18.58
C VAL A 254 -1.76 -5.33 -17.63
N GLN A 255 -1.88 -6.16 -16.60
CA GLN A 255 -2.99 -6.15 -15.65
C GLN A 255 -2.49 -5.86 -14.24
N TRP A 256 -3.41 -5.63 -13.30
CA TRP A 256 -3.04 -5.57 -11.89
C TRP A 256 -2.36 -6.87 -11.46
N GLY A 257 -1.22 -6.75 -10.79
CA GLY A 257 -0.54 -7.90 -10.22
C GLY A 257 0.72 -7.50 -9.47
N GLU A 258 1.30 -8.46 -8.77
CA GLU A 258 2.44 -8.20 -7.87
C GLU A 258 3.77 -8.70 -8.44
N GLN A 259 3.82 -9.18 -9.68
CA GLN A 259 5.09 -9.40 -10.38
C GLN A 259 5.61 -8.09 -10.98
N THR A 260 6.93 -7.99 -11.22
CA THR A 260 7.56 -6.82 -11.85
C THR A 260 7.01 -6.50 -13.24
N LEU A 261 6.50 -7.51 -13.97
CA LEU A 261 5.88 -7.35 -15.30
C LEU A 261 4.37 -7.06 -15.25
N ASP A 262 3.75 -7.21 -14.08
CA ASP A 262 2.38 -6.75 -13.84
C ASP A 262 2.43 -5.26 -13.42
N GLU A 263 1.28 -4.63 -13.17
CA GLU A 263 1.23 -3.25 -12.68
C GLU A 263 0.46 -3.06 -11.36
N MET A 264 0.83 -1.98 -10.68
CA MET A 264 0.20 -1.47 -9.47
C MET A 264 0.31 0.05 -9.45
N GLY A 265 -0.50 0.71 -8.62
CA GLY A 265 -0.42 2.17 -8.51
C GLY A 265 -1.07 2.72 -7.26
N SER A 266 -0.38 3.56 -6.51
CA SER A 266 -1.02 4.45 -5.55
C SER A 266 -0.14 5.67 -5.24
N THR A 267 -0.78 6.76 -4.82
CA THR A 267 -0.15 7.79 -4.00
C THR A 267 -0.55 7.60 -2.54
N VAL A 268 0.27 8.08 -1.62
CA VAL A 268 0.03 8.00 -0.18
C VAL A 268 0.32 9.36 0.45
N VAL A 269 -0.53 9.76 1.40
CA VAL A 269 -0.24 10.84 2.35
C VAL A 269 -0.41 10.34 3.77
N ALA A 270 0.57 10.62 4.63
CA ALA A 270 0.50 10.36 6.05
C ALA A 270 0.03 11.62 6.78
N VAL A 271 -1.00 11.48 7.61
CA VAL A 271 -1.68 12.59 8.27
C VAL A 271 -1.82 12.35 9.77
N ILE A 272 -1.71 13.42 10.54
CA ILE A 272 -1.93 13.46 11.99
C ILE A 272 -3.28 14.12 12.23
N PRO A 273 -4.33 13.38 12.66
CA PRO A 273 -5.58 14.00 13.05
C PRO A 273 -5.39 14.93 14.25
N LYS A 274 -6.14 16.03 14.29
CA LYS A 274 -6.00 17.05 15.34
C LYS A 274 -6.34 16.50 16.74
N ASN A 275 -7.30 15.58 16.84
CA ASN A 275 -7.67 14.93 18.09
C ASN A 275 -7.52 13.41 17.99
N ALA A 276 -7.20 12.74 19.10
CA ALA A 276 -7.05 11.28 19.12
C ALA A 276 -8.32 10.54 18.66
N LYS A 277 -9.51 11.06 19.02
CA LYS A 277 -10.82 10.49 18.60
C LYS A 277 -11.07 10.60 17.09
N ASP A 278 -10.41 11.55 16.41
CA ASP A 278 -10.58 11.75 14.98
C ASP A 278 -9.90 10.62 14.16
N ASN A 279 -9.01 9.84 14.78
CA ASN A 279 -8.45 8.65 14.12
C ASN A 279 -9.52 7.61 13.81
N GLU A 280 -10.50 7.41 14.70
CA GLU A 280 -11.59 6.45 14.47
C GLU A 280 -12.50 6.92 13.32
N VAL A 281 -12.81 8.22 13.28
CA VAL A 281 -13.61 8.83 12.21
C VAL A 281 -12.89 8.72 10.86
N LEU A 282 -11.60 9.02 10.83
CA LEU A 282 -10.79 8.93 9.62
C LEU A 282 -10.61 7.48 9.16
N GLY A 283 -10.35 6.56 10.07
CA GLY A 283 -10.26 5.11 9.78
C GLY A 283 -11.55 4.58 9.18
N LYS A 284 -12.70 4.94 9.74
CA LYS A 284 -14.02 4.57 9.20
C LYS A 284 -14.24 5.15 7.81
N ALA A 285 -13.86 6.40 7.56
CA ALA A 285 -13.99 7.01 6.24
C ALA A 285 -13.11 6.32 5.18
N ILE A 286 -11.90 5.88 5.56
CA ILE A 286 -11.02 5.08 4.67
C ILE A 286 -11.64 3.71 4.38
N GLU A 287 -12.21 3.05 5.39
CA GLU A 287 -12.93 1.77 5.22
C GLU A 287 -14.15 1.92 4.31
N GLU A 288 -14.94 2.98 4.49
CA GLU A 288 -16.07 3.33 3.63
C GLU A 288 -15.60 3.57 2.18
N HIS A 289 -14.48 4.27 1.98
CA HIS A 289 -13.91 4.51 0.64
C HIS A 289 -13.46 3.22 -0.05
N ILE A 290 -12.83 2.29 0.67
CA ILE A 290 -12.49 0.95 0.16
C ILE A 290 -13.77 0.18 -0.20
N ALA A 291 -14.77 0.22 0.66
CA ALA A 291 -16.05 -0.44 0.44
C ALA A 291 -16.75 0.13 -0.81
N ASP A 292 -16.70 1.44 -1.03
CA ASP A 292 -17.29 2.08 -2.21
C ASP A 292 -16.62 1.63 -3.52
N GLN A 293 -15.30 1.40 -3.52
CA GLN A 293 -14.60 0.85 -4.69
C GLN A 293 -14.95 -0.63 -4.93
N LEU A 294 -15.13 -1.42 -3.87
CA LEU A 294 -15.66 -2.78 -3.99
C LEU A 294 -17.08 -2.80 -4.55
N VAL A 295 -17.93 -1.87 -4.12
CA VAL A 295 -19.27 -1.69 -4.67
C VAL A 295 -19.20 -1.33 -6.15
N ASP A 296 -18.30 -0.43 -6.57
CA ASP A 296 -18.12 -0.08 -7.98
C ASP A 296 -17.77 -1.28 -8.86
N LEU A 297 -16.94 -2.21 -8.37
CA LEU A 297 -16.67 -3.48 -9.05
C LEU A 297 -17.89 -4.41 -9.05
N GLY A 298 -18.62 -4.46 -7.93
CA GLY A 298 -19.84 -5.25 -7.78
C GLY A 298 -20.99 -4.78 -8.67
N THR A 299 -21.10 -3.49 -8.93
CA THR A 299 -22.15 -2.91 -9.78
C THR A 299 -21.73 -2.77 -11.25
N GLY A 300 -20.47 -3.07 -11.57
CA GLY A 300 -19.92 -2.94 -12.92
C GLY A 300 -19.59 -1.51 -13.34
N LYS A 301 -19.67 -0.54 -12.43
CA LYS A 301 -19.19 0.83 -12.65
C LYS A 301 -17.68 0.87 -12.88
N THR A 302 -16.94 -0.02 -12.21
CA THR A 302 -15.57 -0.37 -12.55
C THR A 302 -15.55 -1.77 -13.12
N THR A 303 -14.84 -1.97 -14.22
CA THR A 303 -14.63 -3.26 -14.86
C THR A 303 -13.16 -3.55 -15.01
N GLY A 304 -12.79 -4.84 -15.07
CA GLY A 304 -11.41 -5.28 -15.24
C GLY A 304 -11.15 -6.62 -14.56
N PRO A 305 -9.94 -7.16 -14.74
CA PRO A 305 -9.51 -8.39 -14.09
C PRO A 305 -9.49 -8.21 -12.57
N LEU A 306 -9.94 -9.24 -11.86
CA LEU A 306 -9.91 -9.29 -10.40
C LEU A 306 -8.79 -10.23 -9.95
N PRO A 307 -8.02 -9.85 -8.91
CA PRO A 307 -7.05 -10.75 -8.32
C PRO A 307 -7.72 -12.01 -7.76
N HIS A 308 -6.96 -13.10 -7.75
CA HIS A 308 -7.40 -14.36 -7.17
C HIS A 308 -7.87 -14.18 -5.72
N GLY A 309 -9.10 -14.57 -5.43
CA GLY A 309 -9.71 -14.50 -4.10
C GLY A 309 -10.73 -13.36 -3.91
N LEU A 310 -10.79 -12.38 -4.82
CA LEU A 310 -11.81 -11.32 -4.79
C LEU A 310 -13.08 -11.67 -5.56
N ASN A 311 -13.02 -12.60 -6.52
CA ASN A 311 -14.15 -12.99 -7.37
C ASN A 311 -15.42 -13.33 -6.58
N ARG A 312 -15.32 -14.14 -5.52
CA ARG A 312 -16.50 -14.51 -4.71
C ARG A 312 -17.15 -13.31 -4.02
N ALA A 313 -16.35 -12.37 -3.51
CA ALA A 313 -16.89 -11.18 -2.85
C ALA A 313 -17.56 -10.26 -3.88
N VAL A 314 -16.93 -10.06 -5.04
CA VAL A 314 -17.49 -9.26 -6.12
C VAL A 314 -18.75 -9.89 -6.71
N ASP A 315 -18.78 -11.22 -6.90
CA ASP A 315 -19.96 -11.93 -7.41
C ASP A 315 -21.13 -11.87 -6.44
N LEU A 316 -20.87 -11.92 -5.13
CA LEU A 316 -21.89 -11.71 -4.10
C LEU A 316 -22.47 -10.29 -4.18
N LEU A 317 -21.61 -9.28 -4.37
CA LEU A 317 -22.04 -7.89 -4.53
C LEU A 317 -22.82 -7.69 -5.83
N LYS A 318 -22.39 -8.31 -6.94
CA LYS A 318 -23.16 -8.36 -8.19
C LYS A 318 -24.54 -8.97 -8.00
N GLY A 319 -24.63 -10.03 -7.21
CA GLY A 319 -25.89 -10.65 -6.84
C GLY A 319 -26.78 -9.72 -6.01
N ALA A 320 -26.22 -9.09 -4.98
CA ALA A 320 -26.93 -8.18 -4.09
C ALA A 320 -27.39 -6.89 -4.78
N ALA A 321 -26.57 -6.32 -5.66
CA ALA A 321 -26.88 -5.11 -6.41
C ALA A 321 -28.18 -5.26 -7.22
N LYS A 322 -28.45 -6.44 -7.81
CA LYS A 322 -29.69 -6.71 -8.56
C LYS A 322 -30.97 -6.60 -7.74
N PHE A 323 -30.87 -6.70 -6.41
CA PHE A 323 -32.02 -6.55 -5.50
C PHE A 323 -32.12 -5.15 -4.89
N LEU A 324 -31.09 -4.33 -5.06
CA LEU A 324 -30.99 -2.98 -4.50
C LEU A 324 -31.12 -1.87 -5.55
N ASP A 325 -31.17 -2.24 -6.82
CA ASP A 325 -31.75 -1.42 -7.89
C ASP A 325 -33.28 -1.33 -7.66
N VAL A 326 -33.67 -0.48 -6.70
CA VAL A 326 -35.05 -0.30 -6.25
C VAL A 326 -35.85 0.46 -7.29
N ASN A 327 -35.19 1.35 -8.03
CA ASN A 327 -35.81 2.13 -9.09
C ASN A 327 -35.91 1.36 -10.43
N HIS A 328 -35.22 0.21 -10.55
CA HIS A 328 -35.16 -0.68 -11.72
C HIS A 328 -34.61 -0.02 -12.99
N ASP A 329 -33.72 0.95 -12.86
CA ASP A 329 -33.10 1.66 -13.98
C ASP A 329 -31.80 1.00 -14.48
N GLY A 330 -31.33 -0.04 -13.79
CA GLY A 330 -30.10 -0.76 -14.09
C GLY A 330 -28.83 -0.06 -13.60
N VAL A 331 -28.95 1.02 -12.81
CA VAL A 331 -27.86 1.86 -12.29
C VAL A 331 -28.01 2.03 -10.78
N ILE A 332 -27.07 1.50 -10.01
CA ILE A 332 -27.08 1.68 -8.55
C ILE A 332 -26.63 3.09 -8.17
N ASP A 333 -27.57 3.93 -7.73
CA ASP A 333 -27.32 5.32 -7.32
C ASP A 333 -26.78 5.48 -5.89
N ASP A 334 -26.38 6.68 -5.49
CA ASP A 334 -25.80 6.95 -4.16
C ASP A 334 -26.68 6.52 -2.97
N THR A 335 -28.01 6.52 -3.12
CA THR A 335 -28.93 6.08 -2.06
C THR A 335 -29.00 4.55 -1.99
N GLU A 336 -28.97 3.88 -3.14
CA GLU A 336 -28.97 2.41 -3.27
C GLU A 336 -27.62 1.79 -2.92
N ARG A 337 -26.55 2.58 -2.96
CA ARG A 337 -25.19 2.18 -2.55
C ARG A 337 -25.02 2.05 -1.03
N LEU A 338 -25.78 2.80 -0.22
CA LEU A 338 -25.62 2.82 1.24
C LEU A 338 -25.82 1.43 1.90
N PRO A 339 -26.86 0.64 1.54
CA PRO A 339 -27.00 -0.73 2.01
C PRO A 339 -25.88 -1.67 1.54
N LEU A 340 -25.41 -1.52 0.30
CA LEU A 340 -24.28 -2.32 -0.23
C LEU A 340 -23.00 -2.05 0.54
N ARG A 341 -22.68 -0.78 0.77
CA ARG A 341 -21.52 -0.36 1.57
C ARG A 341 -21.57 -0.95 2.98
N SER A 342 -22.73 -0.84 3.64
CA SER A 342 -22.94 -1.40 4.98
C SER A 342 -22.76 -2.92 4.99
N THR A 343 -23.19 -3.61 3.93
CA THR A 343 -23.01 -5.05 3.75
C THR A 343 -21.53 -5.42 3.61
N VAL A 344 -20.77 -4.68 2.78
CA VAL A 344 -19.32 -4.89 2.61
C VAL A 344 -18.58 -4.71 3.92
N ILE A 345 -18.88 -3.63 4.66
CA ILE A 345 -18.27 -3.36 5.97
C ILE A 345 -18.62 -4.47 6.97
N GLY A 346 -19.89 -4.91 7.02
CA GLY A 346 -20.34 -5.98 7.91
C GLY A 346 -19.72 -7.35 7.63
N MET A 347 -19.40 -7.65 6.36
CA MET A 347 -18.64 -8.85 5.98
C MET A 347 -17.15 -8.74 6.35
N GLY A 348 -16.69 -7.50 6.59
CA GLY A 348 -15.30 -7.12 6.76
C GLY A 348 -14.55 -7.13 5.43
N ILE A 349 -13.59 -6.21 5.29
CA ILE A 349 -12.71 -6.15 4.12
C ILE A 349 -12.11 -7.55 3.86
N PRO A 350 -12.17 -8.09 2.62
CA PRO A 350 -11.60 -9.39 2.27
C PRO A 350 -10.16 -9.56 2.80
N LYS A 351 -9.81 -10.76 3.29
CA LYS A 351 -8.46 -11.03 3.85
C LYS A 351 -7.31 -10.64 2.91
N ALA A 352 -7.52 -10.74 1.59
CA ALA A 352 -6.56 -10.33 0.57
C ALA A 352 -6.21 -8.82 0.63
N MET A 353 -7.07 -8.00 1.25
CA MET A 353 -6.91 -6.55 1.37
C MET A 353 -6.63 -6.08 2.80
N ARG A 354 -6.57 -6.98 3.80
CA ARG A 354 -6.37 -6.63 5.22
C ARG A 354 -4.92 -6.26 5.60
N GLY A 355 -4.02 -6.06 4.63
CA GLY A 355 -2.59 -5.77 4.87
C GLY A 355 -2.23 -4.28 4.99
N SER A 356 -3.21 -3.36 4.92
CA SER A 356 -2.96 -1.92 4.70
C SER A 356 -3.51 -0.96 5.76
N SER A 357 -4.12 -1.44 6.85
CA SER A 357 -4.51 -0.54 7.95
C SER A 357 -3.32 -0.24 8.87
N PRO A 358 -3.00 1.05 9.13
CA PRO A 358 -1.91 1.48 10.02
C PRO A 358 -2.17 1.27 11.51
#